data_AF-A0A4R1GF84-F1
#
_entry.id   AF-A0A4R1GF84-F1
#
_cell.length_a   1.000
_cell.length_b   1.000
_cell.length_c   1.000
_cell.angle_alpha   90.00
_cell.angle_beta   90.00
_cell.angle_gamma   90.00
#
_symmetry.space_group_name_H-M   'P 1'
#
loop_
_entity.id
_entity.type
_entity.pdbx_description
1 polymer ?
#
loop_
_entity_poly.entity_id
_entity_poly.type
_entity_poly.pdbx_seq_one_letter_code
_entity_poly.pdbx_strand_id
1 'polypeptide(L)'
;MKYPFGKDRKGRIILCQDGSPFLPQYPGGIDPSRCTGCRECVEVCPQGCIELQEIEGKQVAVLISLDFCIGDGICKMICPEDAFL
;
A
#
# COMPACT_ATOMS: atom_id res chain seq x y z
N MET A 1 -6.38 1.54 -11.33
CA MET A 1 -7.02 0.29 -10.84
C MET A 1 -7.32 -0.66 -12.01
N LYS A 2 -6.29 -1.24 -12.65
CA LYS A 2 -6.45 -2.01 -13.91
C LYS A 2 -6.67 -3.53 -13.71
N TYR A 3 -6.48 -4.06 -12.51
CA TYR A 3 -6.48 -5.50 -12.26
C TYR A 3 -7.62 -5.88 -11.31
N PRO A 4 -8.51 -6.83 -11.70
CA PRO A 4 -9.55 -7.31 -10.81
C PRO A 4 -8.93 -8.09 -9.62
N PHE A 5 -9.56 -7.97 -8.45
CA PHE A 5 -9.20 -8.64 -7.18
C PHE A 5 -8.49 -9.99 -7.38
N GLY A 6 -7.18 -10.03 -7.12
CA GLY A 6 -6.43 -11.29 -7.06
C GLY A 6 -6.38 -12.08 -8.37
N LYS A 7 -6.55 -11.44 -9.52
CA LYS A 7 -6.51 -12.11 -10.83
C LYS A 7 -5.26 -11.76 -11.62
N ASP A 8 -4.73 -12.75 -12.34
CA ASP A 8 -3.65 -12.53 -13.31
C ASP A 8 -4.14 -11.76 -14.55
N ARG A 9 -3.22 -11.41 -15.45
CA ARG A 9 -3.54 -10.70 -16.71
C ARG A 9 -4.52 -11.44 -17.64
N LYS A 10 -4.75 -12.74 -17.42
CA LYS A 10 -5.70 -13.57 -18.17
C LYS A 10 -7.01 -13.79 -17.43
N GLY A 11 -7.21 -13.13 -16.28
CA GLY A 11 -8.41 -13.23 -15.45
C GLY A 11 -8.48 -14.49 -14.58
N ARG A 12 -7.40 -15.25 -14.45
CA ARG A 12 -7.35 -16.44 -13.58
C ARG A 12 -7.08 -16.01 -12.14
N ILE A 13 -7.68 -16.72 -11.18
CA ILE A 13 -7.45 -16.47 -9.75
C ILE A 13 -6.00 -16.82 -9.42
N ILE A 14 -5.32 -15.90 -8.72
CA ILE A 14 -4.01 -16.10 -8.13
C ILE A 14 -4.22 -16.79 -6.78
N LEU A 15 -3.54 -17.92 -6.56
CA LEU A 15 -3.65 -18.70 -5.33
C LEU A 15 -2.37 -18.55 -4.50
N CYS A 16 -2.54 -18.45 -3.19
CA CYS A 16 -1.49 -18.61 -2.21
C CYS A 16 -1.06 -20.08 -2.12
N GLN A 17 0.06 -20.35 -1.43
CA GLN A 17 0.61 -21.71 -1.32
C GLN A 17 -0.33 -22.70 -0.62
N ASP A 18 -1.20 -22.20 0.26
CA ASP A 18 -2.25 -22.95 0.95
C ASP A 18 -3.50 -23.20 0.07
N GLY A 19 -3.52 -22.70 -1.16
CA GLY A 19 -4.65 -22.78 -2.09
C GLY A 19 -5.73 -21.75 -1.83
N SER A 20 -5.56 -20.84 -0.87
CA SER A 20 -6.48 -19.71 -0.68
C SER A 20 -6.33 -18.68 -1.81
N PRO A 21 -7.40 -17.97 -2.20
CA PRO A 21 -7.29 -16.86 -3.15
C PRO A 21 -6.42 -15.74 -2.59
N PHE A 22 -5.50 -15.22 -3.39
CA PHE A 22 -4.77 -14.00 -3.03
C PHE A 22 -5.73 -12.81 -3.08
N LEU A 23 -5.94 -12.17 -1.93
CA LEU A 23 -6.77 -10.97 -1.79
C LEU A 23 -5.87 -9.74 -1.60
N PRO A 24 -5.48 -9.03 -2.68
CA PRO A 24 -4.59 -7.89 -2.57
C PRO A 24 -5.24 -6.75 -1.77
N GLN A 25 -4.44 -6.14 -0.91
CA GLN A 25 -4.79 -4.99 -0.09
C GLN A 25 -4.13 -3.73 -0.65
N TYR A 26 -4.87 -3.01 -1.49
CA TYR A 26 -4.42 -1.73 -2.02
C TYR A 26 -4.83 -0.59 -1.09
N PRO A 27 -3.91 0.31 -0.70
CA PRO A 27 -4.28 1.51 0.03
C PRO A 27 -5.10 2.44 -0.87
N GLY A 28 -6.24 2.89 -0.38
CA GLY A 28 -7.11 3.89 -1.02
C GLY A 28 -6.63 5.32 -0.79
N GLY A 29 -5.80 5.55 0.22
CA GLY A 29 -5.24 6.86 0.54
C GLY A 29 -4.50 6.86 1.88
N ILE A 30 -4.01 8.04 2.27
CA ILE A 30 -3.34 8.25 3.56
C ILE A 30 -4.01 9.45 4.22
N ASP A 31 -4.38 9.32 5.48
CA ASP A 31 -4.89 10.41 6.30
C ASP A 31 -3.72 11.25 6.85
N PRO A 32 -3.53 12.51 6.38
CA PRO A 32 -2.44 13.37 6.82
C PRO A 32 -2.53 13.76 8.30
N SER A 33 -3.74 13.73 8.89
CA SER A 33 -3.94 14.07 10.30
C SER A 33 -3.33 13.00 11.22
N ARG A 34 -3.47 11.72 10.84
CA ARG A 34 -2.95 10.55 11.57
C ARG A 34 -1.50 10.24 11.23
N CYS A 35 -1.05 10.51 10.01
CA CYS A 35 0.33 10.23 9.61
C CYS A 35 1.32 11.09 10.40
N THR A 36 2.29 10.48 11.07
CA THR A 36 3.34 11.19 11.85
C THR A 36 4.62 11.44 11.04
N GLY A 37 4.73 10.87 9.84
CA GLY A 37 5.96 10.94 9.04
C GLY A 37 7.06 9.98 9.52
N CYS A 38 6.72 8.93 10.27
CA CYS A 38 7.68 7.97 10.84
C CYS A 38 8.50 7.16 9.82
N ARG A 39 8.13 7.20 8.52
CA ARG A 39 8.84 6.58 7.39
C ARG A 39 8.80 5.03 7.31
N GLU A 40 8.25 4.32 8.28
CA GLU A 40 8.23 2.84 8.27
C GLU A 40 7.60 2.25 7.00
N CYS A 41 6.49 2.82 6.52
CA CYS A 41 5.82 2.38 5.29
C CYS A 41 6.69 2.53 4.03
N VAL A 42 7.60 3.51 4.01
CA VAL A 42 8.53 3.75 2.89
C VAL A 42 9.64 2.69 2.89
N GLU A 43 10.14 2.32 4.07
CA GLU A 43 11.24 1.36 4.20
C GLU A 43 10.81 -0.06 3.86
N VAL A 44 9.59 -0.46 4.23
CA VAL A 44 9.08 -1.80 4.01
C VAL A 44 8.52 -2.03 2.61
N CYS A 45 8.25 -0.97 1.83
CA CYS A 45 7.63 -1.10 0.52
C CYS A 45 8.64 -1.62 -0.51
N PRO A 46 8.54 -2.89 -0.98
CA PRO A 46 9.53 -3.44 -1.91
C PRO A 46 9.45 -2.84 -3.31
N GLN A 47 8.33 -2.18 -3.64
CA GLN A 47 8.08 -1.56 -4.94
C GLN A 47 8.37 -0.05 -4.94
N GLY A 48 8.69 0.54 -3.78
CA GLY A 48 8.92 1.99 -3.68
C GLY A 48 7.70 2.83 -4.05
N CYS A 49 6.49 2.36 -3.72
CA CYS A 49 5.24 3.05 -4.08
C CYS A 49 4.90 4.24 -3.18
N ILE A 50 5.66 4.47 -2.12
CA ILE A 50 5.36 5.40 -1.04
C ILE A 50 6.58 6.28 -0.79
N GLU A 51 6.37 7.59 -0.66
CA GLU A 51 7.40 8.56 -0.29
C GLU A 51 6.91 9.50 0.81
N LEU A 52 7.82 10.21 1.47
CA LEU A 52 7.46 11.31 2.37
C LEU A 52 7.53 12.63 1.61
N GLN A 53 6.49 13.43 1.71
CA GLN A 53 6.46 14.81 1.23
C GLN A 53 6.14 15.77 2.37
N GLU A 54 6.64 16.99 2.24
CA GLU A 54 6.32 18.06 3.19
C GLU A 54 4.99 18.71 2.80
N ILE A 55 4.00 18.60 3.68
CA ILE A 55 2.67 19.18 3.55
C ILE A 55 2.44 20.03 4.79
N GLU A 56 2.26 21.34 4.61
CA GLU A 56 1.98 22.29 5.70
C GLU A 56 3.01 22.24 6.85
N GLY A 57 4.29 22.03 6.51
CA GLY A 57 5.39 21.95 7.50
C GLY A 57 5.49 20.62 8.25
N LYS A 58 4.72 19.60 7.85
CA LYS A 58 4.76 18.24 8.38
C LYS A 58 5.16 17.25 7.29
N GLN A 59 5.99 16.26 7.63
CA GLN A 59 6.27 15.17 6.71
C GLN A 59 5.12 14.16 6.73
N VAL A 60 4.52 13.91 5.57
CA VAL A 60 3.39 13.01 5.39
C VAL A 60 3.71 12.02 4.27
N ALA A 61 3.32 10.77 4.47
CA ALA A 61 3.45 9.74 3.46
C ALA A 61 2.46 9.96 2.31
N VAL A 62 2.92 9.79 1.08
CA VAL A 62 2.12 9.94 -0.14
C VAL A 62 2.32 8.74 -1.07
N LEU A 63 1.26 8.38 -1.79
CA LEU A 63 1.26 7.27 -2.75
C LEU A 63 1.67 7.82 -4.12
N ILE A 64 2.85 7.44 -4.61
CA ILE A 64 3.40 7.99 -5.86
C ILE A 64 3.13 7.11 -7.08
N SER A 65 3.17 5.79 -6.90
CA SER A 65 3.22 4.85 -8.03
C SER A 65 2.40 3.58 -7.77
N LEU A 66 1.10 3.77 -7.54
CA LEU A 66 0.14 2.69 -7.27
C LEU A 66 0.00 1.67 -8.41
N ASP A 67 0.43 2.00 -9.63
CA ASP A 67 0.46 1.04 -10.74
C ASP A 67 1.41 -0.14 -10.51
N PHE A 68 2.44 0.04 -9.68
CA PHE A 68 3.39 -1.02 -9.30
C PHE A 68 3.06 -1.67 -7.94
N CYS A 69 2.08 -1.13 -7.21
CA CYS A 69 1.68 -1.70 -5.93
C CYS A 69 1.14 -3.13 -6.16
N ILE A 70 1.70 -4.09 -5.44
CA ILE A 70 1.29 -5.50 -5.52
C ILE A 70 0.13 -5.83 -4.57
N GLY A 71 -0.23 -4.90 -3.68
CA GLY A 71 -1.29 -5.08 -2.70
C GLY A 71 -0.92 -6.08 -1.60
N ASP A 72 0.33 -6.07 -1.18
CA ASP A 72 0.84 -6.87 -0.06
C ASP A 72 0.25 -6.45 1.29
N GLY A 73 -0.11 -5.17 1.44
CA GLY A 73 -0.76 -4.64 2.64
C GLY A 73 0.17 -4.39 3.84
N ILE A 74 1.50 -4.54 3.68
CA ILE A 74 2.46 -4.37 4.78
C ILE A 74 2.43 -2.93 5.31
N CYS A 75 2.28 -1.95 4.43
CA CYS A 75 2.18 -0.53 4.81
C CYS A 75 1.07 -0.25 5.84
N LYS A 76 -0.08 -0.91 5.71
CA LYS A 76 -1.19 -0.79 6.67
C LYS A 76 -0.91 -1.53 7.97
N MET A 77 -0.27 -2.69 7.88
CA MET A 77 0.08 -3.51 9.04
C MET A 77 1.15 -2.86 9.93
N ILE A 78 2.14 -2.20 9.33
CA ILE A 78 3.26 -1.61 10.06
C ILE A 78 2.96 -0.21 10.61
N CYS A 79 1.94 0.48 10.08
CA CYS A 79 1.67 1.86 10.45
C CYS A 79 1.15 1.93 11.90
N PRO A 80 1.89 2.53 12.85
CA PRO A 80 1.49 2.57 14.25
C PRO A 80 0.21 3.40 14.47
N GLU A 81 0.01 4.41 13.63
CA GLU A 81 -1.13 5.33 13.71
C GLU A 81 -2.30 4.89 12.84
N ASP A 82 -2.18 3.77 12.11
CA ASP A 82 -3.18 3.25 11.17
C ASP A 82 -3.70 4.35 10.20
N ALA A 83 -2.76 5.09 9.60
CA ALA A 83 -3.05 6.23 8.73
C ALA A 83 -3.52 5.84 7.31
N PHE A 84 -3.47 4.56 6.92
CA PHE A 84 -3.81 4.08 5.59
C PHE A 84 -5.30 3.72 5.46
N LEU A 85 -5.97 4.31 4.46
CA LEU A 85 -7.39 4.09 4.16
C LEU A 85 -7.56 2.82 3.32
#